data_AF-L8JKV8-F1
#
_entry.id   AF-L8JKV8-F1
#
_cell.length_a   1.000
_cell.length_b   1.000
_cell.length_c   1.000
_cell.angle_alpha   90.00
_cell.angle_beta   90.00
_cell.angle_gamma   90.00
#
_symmetry.space_group_name_H-M   'P 1'
#
loop_
_entity.id
_entity.type
_entity.pdbx_description
1 polymer ?
#
loop_
_entity_poly.entity_id
_entity_poly.type
_entity_poly.pdbx_seq_one_letter_code
_entity_poly.pdbx_strand_id
1 'polypeptide(L)' 'MRERKNINRGFRQLRVWNDAVELYVLTCKLLLVFPFELKKTAGNCIDCSNSISRNIA' A
#
# COMPACT_ATOMS: atom_id res chain seq x y z
N MET A 1 25.03 4.50 -3.35
CA MET A 1 24.07 3.42 -3.04
C MET A 1 23.36 3.05 -4.34
N ARG A 2 23.56 1.84 -4.88
CA ARG A 2 22.79 1.41 -6.06
C ARG A 2 21.36 1.12 -5.59
N GLU A 3 20.41 1.95 -6.00
CA GLU A 3 19.00 1.54 -6.00
C GLU A 3 18.95 0.18 -6.71
N ARG A 4 18.53 -0.86 -5.98
CA ARG A 4 18.10 -2.10 -6.62
C ARG A 4 16.83 -1.75 -7.37
N LYS A 5 16.96 -1.23 -8.60
CA LYS A 5 15.83 -1.08 -9.51
C LYS A 5 15.28 -2.49 -9.68
N ASN A 6 14.08 -2.74 -9.20
CA ASN A 6 13.38 -3.98 -9.52
C ASN A 6 13.08 -3.92 -11.03
N ILE A 7 13.99 -4.48 -11.83
CA ILE A 7 13.92 -4.48 -13.31
C ILE A 7 12.71 -5.31 -13.77
N ASN A 8 12.28 -6.28 -12.95
CA ASN A 8 11.10 -7.10 -13.20
C ASN A 8 9.81 -6.37 -12.80
N ARG A 9 9.32 -5.45 -13.64
CA ARG A 9 7.97 -4.88 -13.51
C ARG A 9 6.83 -5.85 -13.86
N GLY A 10 7.15 -7.13 -14.09
CA GLY A 10 6.16 -8.19 -14.36
C GLY A 10 5.11 -8.32 -13.26
N PHE A 11 5.46 -7.96 -12.01
CA PHE A 11 4.50 -7.92 -10.90
C PHE A 11 3.29 -7.03 -11.17
N ARG A 12 3.41 -6.00 -12.02
CA ARG A 12 2.30 -5.09 -12.35
C ARG A 12 1.16 -5.78 -13.11
N GLN A 13 1.45 -6.91 -13.76
CA GLN A 13 0.43 -7.71 -14.46
C GLN A 13 -0.26 -8.70 -13.52
N LEU A 14 0.29 -8.93 -12.31
CA LEU A 14 -0.31 -9.84 -11.35
C LEU A 14 -1.59 -9.22 -10.79
N ARG A 15 -2.70 -9.97 -10.84
CA ARG A 15 -3.97 -9.55 -10.23
C ARG A 15 -3.77 -9.16 -8.76
N VAL A 16 -3.10 -10.01 -7.99
CA VAL A 16 -2.84 -9.77 -6.56
C VAL A 16 -2.06 -8.47 -6.28
N TRP A 17 -1.19 -8.04 -7.18
CA TRP A 17 -0.49 -6.76 -7.02
C TRP A 17 -1.44 -5.58 -7.25
N ASN A 18 -2.31 -5.67 -8.26
CA ASN A 18 -3.32 -4.65 -8.53
C ASN A 18 -4.34 -4.58 -7.39
N ASP A 19 -4.84 -5.73 -6.91
CA ASP A 19 -5.75 -5.81 -5.76
C ASP A 19 -5.13 -5.18 -4.50
N ALA A 20 -3.82 -5.38 -4.26
CA ALA A 20 -3.11 -4.76 -3.15
C ALA A 20 -3.00 -3.23 -3.28
N VAL A 21 -2.84 -2.70 -4.50
CA VAL A 21 -2.86 -1.25 -4.75
C VAL A 21 -4.27 -0.68 -4.54
N GLU A 22 -5.31 -1.38 -5.00
CA GLU A 22 -6.71 -0.98 -4.77
C GLU A 22 -7.06 -0.96 -3.28
N LEU A 23 -6.60 -1.96 -2.52
CA LEU A 23 -6.76 -2.02 -1.07
C LEU A 23 -6.11 -0.80 -0.39
N TYR A 24 -4.90 -0.41 -0.79
CA TYR A 24 -4.25 0.80 -0.26
C TYR A 24 -5.07 2.06 -0.55
N VAL A 25 -5.56 2.23 -1.79
CA VAL A 25 -6.41 3.36 -2.17
C VAL A 25 -7.70 3.40 -1.35
N LEU A 26 -8.36 2.25 -1.16
CA LEU A 26 -9.57 2.15 -0.35
C LEU A 26 -9.29 2.47 1.12
N THR A 27 -8.18 1.97 1.67
CA THR A 27 -7.75 2.22 3.05
C THR A 27 -7.53 3.73 3.28
N CYS A 28 -6.84 4.41 2.37
CA CYS A 28 -6.69 5.87 2.44
C CYS A 28 -8.04 6.59 2.43
N LYS A 29 -8.95 6.24 1.52
CA LYS A 29 -10.28 6.87 1.41
C LYS A 29 -11.10 6.72 2.70
N LEU A 30 -11.07 5.54 3.32
CA LEU A 30 -11.86 5.25 4.52
C LEU A 30 -11.25 5.87 5.78
N LEU A 31 -9.92 5.86 5.91
CA LEU A 31 -9.25 6.21 7.17
C LEU A 31 -8.82 7.67 7.26
N LEU A 32 -8.75 8.41 6.15
CA LEU A 32 -8.40 9.84 6.19
C LEU A 32 -9.44 10.72 6.90
N VAL A 33 -10.68 10.25 7.02
CA VAL A 33 -11.77 10.95 7.72
C VAL A 33 -11.91 10.54 9.19
N PHE A 34 -11.01 9.69 9.70
CA PHE A 34 -11.10 9.22 11.08
C PHE A 34 -10.83 10.33 12.10
N PRO A 35 -11.43 10.24 13.30
CA PRO A 35 -11.14 11.15 14.40
C PRO A 35 -9.64 11.21 14.72
N PHE A 36 -9.22 12.35 15.27
CA PHE A 36 -7.81 12.61 15.60
C PHE A 36 -7.23 11.54 16.56
N GLU A 37 -8.05 11.05 17.48
CA GLU A 37 -7.72 10.00 18.44
C GLU A 37 -7.27 8.70 17.76
N LEU A 38 -7.77 8.44 16.55
CA LEU A 38 -7.45 7.26 15.76
C LEU A 38 -6.38 7.52 14.70
N LYS A 39 -5.77 8.72 14.64
CA LYS A 39 -4.81 9.11 13.60
C LYS A 39 -3.59 8.17 13.52
N LYS A 40 -3.09 7.69 14.67
CA LYS A 40 -1.99 6.72 14.72
C LYS A 40 -2.41 5.38 14.12
N THR A 41 -3.58 4.88 14.48
CA THR A 41 -4.14 3.63 13.95
C THR A 41 -4.39 3.75 12.45
N ALA A 42 -4.98 4.86 12.00
CA ALA A 42 -5.19 5.15 10.59
C ALA A 42 -3.87 5.15 9.81
N GLY A 43 -2.83 5.81 10.32
CA GLY A 43 -1.49 5.81 9.73
C GLY A 43 -0.91 4.39 9.61
N ASN A 44 -0.95 3.61 10.69
CA ASN A 44 -0.46 2.23 10.69
C ASN A 44 -1.19 1.35 9.67
N CYS A 45 -2.51 1.49 9.52
CA CYS A 45 -3.29 0.74 8.54
C CYS A 45 -2.94 1.15 7.09
N ILE A 46 -2.76 2.44 6.83
CA ILE A 46 -2.33 2.96 5.53
C ILE A 46 -0.94 2.42 5.18
N ASP A 47 -0.01 2.43 6.13
CA ASP A 47 1.34 1.90 5.92
C ASP A 47 1.34 0.38 5.70
N CYS A 48 0.56 -0.36 6.49
CA CYS A 48 0.41 -1.81 6.35
C CYS A 48 -0.18 -2.18 4.98
N SER A 49 -1.26 -1.52 4.54
CA SER A 49 -1.87 -1.79 3.24
C SER A 49 -0.93 -1.48 2.07
N ASN A 50 -0.20 -0.35 2.13
CA ASN A 50 0.83 -0.02 1.14
C ASN A 50 1.95 -1.07 1.10
N SER A 51 2.34 -1.61 2.27
CA SER A 51 3.41 -2.60 2.36
C SER A 51 3.14 -3.88 1.57
N ILE A 52 1.87 -4.27 1.39
CA ILE A 52 1.50 -5.50 0.66
C ILE A 52 1.98 -5.41 -0.80
N SER A 53 1.62 -4.33 -1.51
CA SER A 53 2.03 -4.14 -2.91
C SER A 53 3.55 -4.04 -3.06
N ARG A 54 4.25 -3.49 -2.05
CA ARG A 54 5.71 -3.37 -2.02
C ARG A 54 6.42 -4.70 -1.77
N ASN A 55 5.82 -5.63 -1.03
CA ASN A 55 6.38 -6.96 -0.80
C ASN A 55 6.15 -7.91 -1.99
N ILE A 56 5.14 -7.65 -2.81
CA ILE A 56 4.91 -8.37 -4.07
C ILE A 56 5.87 -7.88 -5.18
N ALA A 57 6.34 -6.63 -5.09
CA ALA A 57 7.05 -5.91 -6.15
C ALA A 57 8.58 -6.02 -6.14
#